data_AF-A0A1J5P2C1-F1
#
_entry.id   AF-A0A1J5P2C1-F1
#
_cell.length_a   1.000
_cell.length_b   1.000
_cell.length_c   1.000
_cell.angle_alpha   90.00
_cell.angle_beta   90.00
_cell.angle_gamma   90.00
#
_symmetry.space_group_name_H-M   'P 1'
#
loop_
_entity.id
_entity.type
_entity.pdbx_description
1 polymer ?
#
loop_
_entity_poly.entity_id
_entity_poly.type
_entity_poly.pdbx_seq_one_letter_code
_entity_poly.pdbx_strand_id
1 'polypeptide(L)'
;MSRAKPPANDNRTPVGTYIAAPLHLPAFPLAQRVRGKNTIPGGGLRQRWKSRSGTIYEWDYQHGRVEVYDRRGRHLGEFDPYTGARTKPANPHYQVEP
;
A
#
# COMPACT_ATOMS: atom_id res chain seq x y z
N MET A 1 -39.50 -24.34 8.06
CA MET A 1 -38.14 -24.93 7.90
C MET A 1 -37.16 -24.02 8.60
N SER A 2 -36.85 -24.34 9.85
CA SER A 2 -36.02 -23.52 10.74
C SER A 2 -34.55 -23.77 10.45
N ARG A 3 -33.75 -22.72 10.27
CA ARG A 3 -32.29 -22.82 10.28
C ARG A 3 -31.78 -22.17 11.57
N ALA A 4 -30.98 -22.93 12.31
CA ALA A 4 -30.50 -22.60 13.64
C ALA A 4 -29.70 -21.28 13.67
N LYS A 5 -29.83 -20.55 14.78
CA LYS A 5 -28.95 -19.44 15.18
C LYS A 5 -27.57 -20.03 15.51
N PRO A 6 -26.47 -19.59 14.86
CA PRO A 6 -25.14 -20.09 15.21
C PRO A 6 -24.77 -19.61 16.63
N PRO A 7 -23.96 -20.39 17.38
CA PRO A 7 -23.63 -20.06 18.76
C PRO A 7 -22.81 -18.76 18.83
N ALA A 8 -23.03 -18.02 19.91
CA ALA A 8 -22.20 -16.88 20.27
C ALA A 8 -20.76 -17.34 20.48
N ASN A 9 -19.85 -16.92 19.61
CA ASN A 9 -18.42 -17.06 19.82
C ASN A 9 -17.90 -15.75 20.39
N ASP A 10 -17.94 -15.63 21.71
CA ASP A 10 -17.18 -14.63 22.44
C ASP A 10 -15.71 -15.07 22.45
N ASN A 11 -14.89 -14.40 21.64
CA ASN A 11 -13.45 -14.32 21.80
C ASN A 11 -12.94 -13.13 20.97
N ARG A 12 -12.80 -11.97 21.64
CA ARG A 12 -12.14 -10.71 21.21
C ARG A 12 -11.49 -10.73 19.81
N THR A 13 -12.13 -10.08 18.85
CA THR A 13 -11.64 -9.82 17.48
C THR A 13 -10.25 -9.15 17.49
N PRO A 14 -9.22 -9.64 16.77
CA PRO A 14 -8.01 -8.86 16.55
C PRO A 14 -8.27 -7.79 15.49
N VAL A 15 -8.02 -6.53 15.83
CA VAL A 15 -8.02 -5.38 14.93
C VAL A 15 -6.76 -5.46 14.05
N GLY A 16 -6.92 -5.50 12.71
CA GLY A 16 -5.86 -5.16 11.73
C GLY A 16 -5.21 -6.34 10.99
N THR A 17 -5.77 -6.72 9.84
CA THR A 17 -5.10 -7.62 8.88
C THR A 17 -4.28 -6.78 7.89
N TYR A 18 -2.95 -6.76 8.03
CA TYR A 18 -2.07 -6.12 7.04
C TYR A 18 -1.90 -7.00 5.80
N ILE A 19 -1.98 -6.40 4.61
CA ILE A 19 -1.67 -7.07 3.34
C ILE A 19 -0.17 -6.94 3.09
N ALA A 20 0.53 -8.06 2.97
CA ALA A 20 1.96 -8.07 2.69
C ALA A 20 2.26 -7.54 1.29
N ALA A 21 3.28 -6.69 1.17
CA ALA A 21 3.70 -6.20 -0.14
C ALA A 21 4.39 -7.32 -0.94
N PRO A 22 4.20 -7.37 -2.27
CA PRO A 22 4.97 -8.25 -3.12
C PRO A 22 6.46 -7.84 -3.10
N LEU A 23 7.36 -8.76 -3.42
CA LEU A 23 8.79 -8.48 -3.51
C LEU A 23 9.13 -7.45 -4.61
N HIS A 24 8.38 -7.52 -5.71
CA HIS A 24 8.50 -6.69 -6.89
C HIS A 24 7.12 -6.18 -7.28
N LEU A 25 7.06 -5.12 -8.07
CA LEU A 25 5.81 -4.57 -8.59
C LEU A 25 5.67 -4.92 -10.08
N PRO A 26 4.89 -5.96 -10.46
CA PRO A 26 4.81 -6.40 -11.85
C PRO A 26 4.39 -5.32 -12.84
N ALA A 27 3.45 -4.45 -12.44
CA ALA A 27 3.02 -3.32 -13.27
C ALA A 27 4.04 -2.18 -13.36
N PHE A 28 5.05 -2.18 -12.48
CA PHE A 28 6.08 -1.14 -12.39
C PHE A 28 7.48 -1.78 -12.46
N PRO A 29 7.83 -2.45 -13.57
CA PRO A 29 9.03 -3.30 -13.66
C PRO A 29 10.34 -2.53 -13.52
N LEU A 30 10.32 -1.20 -13.68
CA LEU A 30 11.49 -0.34 -13.49
C LEU A 30 11.64 0.18 -12.05
N ALA A 31 10.71 -0.15 -11.15
CA ALA A 31 10.76 0.25 -9.75
C ALA A 31 11.66 -0.71 -8.95
N GLN A 32 12.68 -0.18 -8.30
CA GLN A 32 13.64 -0.95 -7.50
C GLN A 32 13.41 -0.68 -6.02
N ARG A 33 13.51 -1.73 -5.20
CA ARG A 33 13.27 -1.64 -3.75
C ARG A 33 14.35 -0.77 -3.11
N VAL A 34 13.93 0.18 -2.28
CA VAL A 34 14.81 1.08 -1.53
C VAL A 34 14.39 1.12 -0.06
N ARG A 35 15.24 1.69 0.80
CA ARG A 35 14.88 1.92 2.20
C ARG A 35 13.68 2.88 2.26
N GLY A 36 12.64 2.48 3.00
CA GLY A 36 11.51 3.35 3.29
C GLY A 36 11.92 4.57 4.12
N LYS A 37 11.03 5.55 4.21
CA LYS A 37 11.22 6.74 5.06
C LYS A 37 10.07 6.94 6.05
N ASN A 38 8.86 6.58 5.65
CA ASN A 38 7.66 6.73 6.47
C ASN A 38 7.50 5.53 7.40
N THR A 39 7.12 5.77 8.66
CA THR A 39 6.85 4.71 9.63
C THR A 39 5.48 4.07 9.40
N ILE A 40 5.32 2.80 9.78
CA ILE A 40 4.01 2.13 9.84
C ILE A 40 3.51 2.04 11.29
N PRO A 41 2.18 2.04 11.53
CA PRO A 41 1.64 1.74 12.85
C PRO A 41 2.08 0.35 13.32
N GLY A 42 2.67 0.28 14.52
CA GLY A 42 3.25 -0.97 15.05
C GLY A 42 4.77 -1.11 14.82
N GLY A 43 5.41 -0.12 14.17
CA GLY A 43 6.86 -0.04 14.04
C GLY A 43 7.40 -0.53 12.70
N GLY A 44 8.58 -0.02 12.32
CA GLY A 44 9.17 -0.27 11.00
C GLY A 44 8.83 0.82 9.98
N LEU A 45 9.32 0.63 8.75
CA LEU A 45 9.17 1.60 7.66
C LEU A 45 8.29 1.01 6.55
N ARG A 46 7.53 1.86 5.86
CA ARG A 46 6.78 1.47 4.68
C ARG A 46 7.71 0.93 3.62
N GLN A 47 7.33 -0.19 3.01
CA GLN A 47 7.99 -0.68 1.81
C GLN A 47 7.99 0.42 0.75
N ARG A 48 9.15 0.66 0.16
CA ARG A 48 9.34 1.70 -0.84
C ARG A 48 10.12 1.17 -2.03
N TRP A 49 9.74 1.61 -3.22
CA TRP A 49 10.50 1.44 -4.45
C TRP A 49 10.72 2.80 -5.11
N LYS A 50 11.75 2.88 -5.97
CA LYS A 50 12.05 4.06 -6.77
C LYS A 50 12.45 3.66 -8.18
N SER A 51 11.95 4.37 -9.19
CA SER A 51 12.43 4.20 -10.57
C SER A 51 13.65 5.08 -10.85
N ARG A 52 14.35 4.80 -11.96
CA ARG A 52 15.46 5.65 -12.45
C ARG A 52 15.05 7.09 -12.74
N SER A 53 13.80 7.32 -13.15
CA SER A 53 13.25 8.67 -13.37
C SER A 53 12.92 9.41 -12.06
N GLY A 54 13.03 8.73 -10.92
CA GLY A 54 12.79 9.28 -9.59
C GLY A 54 11.36 9.14 -9.11
N THR A 55 10.47 8.45 -9.83
CA THR A 55 9.12 8.12 -9.33
C THR A 55 9.24 7.23 -8.10
N ILE A 56 8.46 7.53 -7.07
CA ILE A 56 8.46 6.83 -5.79
C ILE A 56 7.18 6.03 -5.67
N TYR A 57 7.29 4.84 -5.09
CA TYR A 57 6.19 3.91 -4.90
C TYR A 57 6.22 3.49 -3.44
N GLU A 58 5.14 3.69 -2.68
CA GLU A 58 5.01 3.19 -1.32
C GLU A 58 3.87 2.19 -1.21
N TRP A 59 4.07 1.16 -0.39
CA TRP A 59 3.03 0.16 -0.14
C TRP A 59 1.99 0.69 0.86
N ASP A 60 0.72 0.52 0.51
CA ASP A 60 -0.38 0.62 1.43
C ASP A 60 -0.76 -0.75 1.98
N TYR A 61 -0.35 -1.02 3.22
CA TYR A 61 -0.62 -2.28 3.91
C TYR A 61 -2.09 -2.46 4.29
N GLN A 62 -2.89 -1.40 4.31
CA GLN A 62 -4.31 -1.51 4.62
C GLN A 62 -5.10 -2.03 3.42
N HIS A 63 -4.77 -1.55 2.23
CA HIS A 63 -5.56 -1.83 1.02
C HIS A 63 -4.86 -2.75 0.02
N GLY A 64 -3.57 -3.04 0.21
CA GLY A 64 -2.79 -3.85 -0.72
C GLY A 64 -2.57 -3.14 -2.05
N ARG A 65 -2.18 -1.87 -1.98
CA ARG A 65 -2.08 -0.94 -3.12
C ARG A 65 -0.75 -0.22 -3.14
N VAL A 66 -0.41 0.34 -4.30
CA VAL A 66 0.78 1.17 -4.48
C VAL A 66 0.34 2.63 -4.54
N GLU A 67 0.79 3.42 -3.58
CA GLU A 67 0.70 4.88 -3.66
C GLU A 67 1.90 5.39 -4.45
N VAL A 68 1.64 6.15 -5.53
CA VAL A 68 2.69 6.60 -6.46
C VAL A 68 2.91 8.09 -6.32
N TYR A 69 4.17 8.51 -6.28
CA TYR A 69 4.57 9.91 -6.15
C TYR A 69 5.60 10.28 -7.22
N ASP A 70 5.60 11.54 -7.64
CA ASP A 70 6.64 12.05 -8.53
C ASP A 70 7.99 12.22 -7.80
N ARG A 71 9.03 12.62 -8.55
CA ARG A 71 10.37 12.84 -7.98
C ARG A 71 10.47 13.95 -6.93
N ARG A 72 9.42 14.76 -6.78
CA ARG A 72 9.31 15.81 -5.76
C ARG A 72 8.41 15.37 -4.60
N GLY A 73 7.96 14.11 -4.60
CA GLY A 73 7.13 13.55 -3.54
C GLY A 73 5.66 13.92 -3.64
N ARG A 74 5.19 14.47 -4.76
CA ARG A 74 3.77 14.81 -4.96
C ARG A 74 2.99 13.58 -5.37
N HIS A 75 1.84 13.34 -4.73
CA HIS A 75 1.02 12.16 -5.00
C HIS A 75 0.40 12.19 -6.41
N LEU A 76 0.50 11.06 -7.11
CA LEU A 76 0.01 10.84 -8.47
C LEU A 76 -1.21 9.90 -8.51
N GLY A 77 -1.50 9.19 -7.41
CA GLY A 77 -2.64 8.31 -7.26
C GLY A 77 -2.29 6.95 -6.65
N GLU A 78 -3.34 6.18 -6.40
CA GLU A 78 -3.27 4.80 -5.93
C GLU A 78 -3.42 3.84 -7.13
N PHE A 79 -2.61 2.79 -7.18
CA PHE A 79 -2.57 1.84 -8.29
C PHE A 79 -2.54 0.40 -7.81
N ASP A 80 -3.12 -0.48 -8.62
CA ASP A 80 -2.98 -1.92 -8.46
C ASP A 80 -1.54 -2.37 -8.86
N PRO A 81 -0.82 -3.13 -8.00
CA PRO A 81 0.58 -3.50 -8.23
C PRO A 81 0.79 -4.47 -9.40
N TYR A 82 -0.24 -5.21 -9.80
CA TYR A 82 -0.15 -6.27 -10.80
C TYR A 82 -0.58 -5.79 -12.18
N THR A 83 -1.65 -5.00 -12.25
CA THR A 83 -2.25 -4.51 -13.50
C THR A 83 -1.85 -3.08 -13.84
N GLY A 84 -1.45 -2.28 -12.85
CA GLY A 84 -1.17 -0.85 -13.03
C GLY A 84 -2.44 -0.01 -13.21
N ALA A 85 -3.62 -0.59 -13.02
CA ALA A 85 -4.87 0.15 -13.05
C ALA A 85 -4.90 1.16 -11.89
N ARG A 86 -5.24 2.42 -12.20
CA ARG A 86 -5.41 3.46 -11.18
C ARG A 86 -6.73 3.23 -10.43
N THR A 87 -6.65 3.07 -9.11
CA THR A 87 -7.80 2.85 -8.23
C THR A 87 -8.27 4.14 -7.57
N LYS A 88 -7.38 5.13 -7.37
CA LYS A 88 -7.73 6.47 -6.87
C LYS A 88 -6.94 7.56 -7.61
N PRO A 89 -7.52 8.76 -7.79
CA PRO A 89 -6.82 9.88 -8.39
C PRO A 89 -5.72 10.43 -7.46
N ALA A 90 -4.90 11.33 -8.01
CA ALA A 90 -3.96 12.12 -7.22
C ALA A 90 -4.68 12.90 -6.11
N ASN A 91 -4.03 13.02 -4.96
CA ASN A 91 -4.52 13.78 -3.81
C ASN A 91 -3.43 14.76 -3.37
N PRO A 92 -3.61 16.08 -3.52
CA PRO A 92 -2.57 17.08 -3.23
C PRO A 92 -2.18 17.14 -1.74
N HIS A 93 -3.01 16.59 -0.84
CA HIS A 93 -2.70 16.50 0.58
C HIS A 93 -1.73 15.35 0.92
N TYR A 94 -1.48 14.44 -0.02
CA TYR A 94 -0.55 13.35 0.17
C TYR A 94 0.81 13.73 -0.41
N GLN A 95 1.83 13.71 0.45
CA GLN A 95 3.21 14.00 0.09
C GLN A 95 4.14 13.05 0.82
N VAL A 96 5.28 12.78 0.19
CA VAL A 96 6.36 12.01 0.81
C VAL A 96 7.69 12.72 0.63
N GLU A 97 8.63 12.45 1.52
CA GLU A 97 10.01 12.87 1.30
C GLU A 97 10.60 12.12 0.09
N PRO A 98 11.17 12.81 -0.91
CA PRO A 98 11.71 12.20 -2.13
C PRO A 98 12.82 11.15 -1.95
#